data_AF-A0A163J2H4-F1
#
_entry.id   AF-A0A163J2H4-F1
#
_cell.length_a   1.000
_cell.length_b   1.000
_cell.length_c   1.000
_cell.angle_alpha   90.00
_cell.angle_beta   90.00
_cell.angle_gamma   90.00
#
_symmetry.space_group_name_H-M   'P 1'
#
loop_
_entity.id
_entity.type
_entity.pdbx_description
1 polymer ?
#
loop_
_entity_poly.entity_id
_entity_poly.type
_entity_poly.pdbx_seq_one_letter_code
_entity_poly.pdbx_strand_id
1 'polypeptide(L)'
;MPTSLTAKEGQLAYIYLCSPRSTLMFKLFDLSTFTRQTRNLPPHTYRAFTNSFATTMRVPYAPKEAPTEEARAVYERIAARRNPRPLIPLDLALLHNPSVADGWSSFIGAIRTKTSVPDTWKELAISRVAALNGAVHEWDVHAALAVKAGVSRDAMSVVLETTFIGRGKERQQNAGALDKLSTEERGVLEYTDQMTIGVHVEDGVAEALKQFLDDKQIVELTATVAAYNCVSRFLVALDVGECNGRGMKKVEDL
;
A
#
# COMPACT_ATOMS: atom_id res chain seq x y z
N MET A 1 31.77 -6.67 22.73
CA MET A 1 32.68 -7.23 21.72
C MET A 1 32.12 -6.88 20.35
N PRO A 2 32.80 -6.09 19.51
CA PRO A 2 32.34 -5.85 18.15
C PRO A 2 32.95 -6.90 17.22
N THR A 3 32.12 -7.66 16.52
CA THR A 3 32.54 -8.42 15.33
C THR A 3 32.10 -7.65 14.10
N SER A 4 33.06 -6.94 13.51
CA SER A 4 32.95 -6.36 12.19
C SER A 4 32.85 -7.47 11.14
N LEU A 5 31.87 -7.34 10.24
CA LEU A 5 31.89 -8.04 8.96
C LEU A 5 32.13 -6.99 7.88
N THR A 6 33.34 -7.03 7.33
CA THR A 6 33.73 -6.33 6.12
C THR A 6 33.02 -6.95 4.93
N ALA A 7 32.05 -6.24 4.36
CA ALA A 7 31.45 -6.62 3.08
C ALA A 7 32.40 -6.18 1.94
N LYS A 8 32.91 -7.16 1.19
CA LYS A 8 33.58 -6.94 -0.09
C LYS A 8 32.55 -6.59 -1.16
N GLU A 9 32.94 -5.68 -2.05
CA GLU A 9 32.24 -5.27 -3.25
C GLU A 9 31.94 -6.44 -4.20
N GLY A 10 30.78 -6.39 -4.84
CA GLY A 10 30.50 -7.14 -6.07
C GLY A 10 29.33 -8.13 -5.98
N GLN A 11 28.28 -7.81 -6.73
CA GLN A 11 27.20 -8.71 -7.19
C GLN A 11 26.25 -9.28 -6.12
N LEU A 12 25.16 -8.55 -5.85
CA LEU A 12 23.88 -9.17 -5.52
C LEU A 12 22.93 -8.95 -6.70
N ALA A 13 22.94 -9.91 -7.62
CA ALA A 13 21.91 -10.04 -8.65
C ALA A 13 20.64 -10.58 -7.98
N TYR A 14 19.59 -9.76 -7.95
CA TYR A 14 18.25 -10.16 -7.57
C TYR A 14 17.71 -11.15 -8.60
N ILE A 15 17.50 -12.40 -8.20
CA ILE A 15 16.84 -13.42 -9.02
C ILE A 15 15.34 -13.34 -8.73
N TYR A 16 14.60 -12.70 -9.62
CA TYR A 16 13.18 -12.97 -9.84
C TYR A 16 12.98 -13.22 -11.34
N LEU A 17 12.04 -14.12 -11.65
CA LEU A 17 11.56 -14.60 -12.96
C LEU A 17 12.00 -16.02 -13.33
N CYS A 18 11.14 -16.97 -12.99
CA CYS A 18 11.07 -18.27 -13.66
C CYS A 18 10.19 -18.12 -14.91
N SER A 19 10.75 -18.37 -16.09
CA SER A 19 10.03 -18.52 -17.37
C SER A 19 10.23 -19.95 -17.88
N PRO A 20 9.21 -20.64 -18.41
CA PRO A 20 9.36 -22.01 -18.86
C PRO A 20 9.66 -22.06 -20.36
N ARG A 21 10.75 -22.76 -20.74
CA ARG A 21 10.85 -23.57 -21.96
C ARG A 21 12.27 -24.16 -22.07
N SER A 22 12.38 -25.48 -21.96
CA SER A 22 13.39 -26.21 -22.74
C SER A 22 12.89 -27.62 -23.04
N THR A 23 12.83 -27.90 -24.33
CA THR A 23 12.62 -29.20 -24.95
C THR A 23 13.94 -29.96 -24.89
N LEU A 24 13.98 -31.17 -24.33
CA LEU A 24 15.01 -32.15 -24.72
C LEU A 24 14.50 -33.59 -24.59
N MET A 25 14.84 -34.35 -25.62
CA MET A 25 14.36 -35.66 -25.99
C MET A 25 15.18 -36.80 -25.35
N PHE A 26 14.49 -37.94 -25.17
CA PHE A 26 14.97 -39.33 -25.11
C PHE A 26 15.89 -39.80 -23.96
N LYS A 27 15.33 -40.72 -23.16
CA LYS A 27 15.87 -42.09 -23.03
C LYS A 27 14.72 -43.10 -22.92
N LEU A 28 14.76 -44.09 -23.82
CA LEU A 28 13.90 -45.27 -23.84
C LEU A 28 14.17 -46.09 -22.57
N PHE A 29 13.11 -46.35 -21.79
CA PHE A 29 13.11 -47.40 -20.78
C PHE A 29 12.06 -48.45 -21.18
N ASP A 30 12.50 -49.69 -21.10
CA ASP A 30 11.82 -50.93 -21.42
C ASP A 30 10.43 -51.03 -20.74
N LEU A 31 9.40 -51.15 -21.57
CA LEU A 31 8.00 -51.32 -21.17
C LEU A 31 7.65 -52.81 -21.21
N SER A 32 8.25 -53.59 -20.31
CA SER A 32 7.76 -54.94 -20.05
C SER A 32 7.94 -55.30 -18.58
N THR A 33 6.86 -55.77 -17.95
CA THR A 33 6.74 -56.22 -16.56
C THR A 33 6.53 -55.14 -15.48
N PHE A 34 5.31 -54.58 -15.44
CA PHE A 34 4.68 -54.30 -14.14
C PHE A 34 3.18 -54.58 -14.21
N THR A 35 2.82 -55.78 -13.75
CA THR A 35 1.45 -56.21 -13.52
C THR A 35 0.75 -55.27 -12.54
N ARG A 36 -0.34 -54.68 -13.00
CA ARG A 36 -1.20 -53.74 -12.29
C ARG A 36 -1.90 -54.43 -11.12
N GLN A 37 -1.38 -54.30 -9.92
CA GLN A 37 -2.11 -54.69 -8.71
C GLN A 37 -2.98 -53.50 -8.27
N THR A 38 -4.22 -53.44 -8.77
CA THR A 38 -5.22 -52.47 -8.29
C THR A 38 -5.60 -52.84 -6.87
N ARG A 39 -5.00 -52.17 -5.87
CA ARG A 39 -5.52 -52.17 -4.51
C ARG A 39 -6.77 -51.29 -4.48
N ASN A 40 -7.90 -51.91 -4.16
CA ASN A 40 -9.15 -51.22 -3.83
C ASN A 40 -8.91 -50.38 -2.57
N LEU A 41 -8.71 -49.08 -2.73
CA LEU A 41 -8.81 -48.12 -1.63
C LEU A 41 -10.29 -47.74 -1.45
N PRO A 42 -10.78 -47.64 -0.20
CA PRO A 42 -12.16 -47.23 0.06
C PRO A 42 -12.39 -45.81 -0.47
N PRO A 43 -13.62 -45.47 -0.89
CA PRO A 43 -13.92 -44.13 -1.37
C PRO A 43 -13.67 -43.13 -0.24
N HIS A 44 -12.59 -42.35 -0.36
CA HIS A 44 -12.40 -41.19 0.47
C HIS A 44 -13.56 -40.26 0.18
N THR A 45 -14.44 -40.08 1.16
CA THR A 45 -15.41 -38.99 1.17
C THR A 45 -14.60 -37.69 1.17
N TYR A 46 -14.37 -37.12 0.00
CA TYR A 46 -13.93 -35.74 -0.11
C TYR A 46 -15.08 -34.90 0.42
N ARG A 47 -14.98 -34.49 1.68
CA ARG A 47 -15.82 -33.43 2.22
C ARG A 47 -15.47 -32.21 1.37
N ALA A 48 -16.36 -31.84 0.45
CA ALA A 48 -16.23 -30.59 -0.27
C ALA A 48 -16.16 -29.50 0.80
N PHE A 49 -14.99 -28.89 0.98
CA PHE A 49 -14.90 -27.62 1.66
C PHE A 49 -15.61 -26.63 0.75
N THR A 50 -16.91 -26.46 0.95
CA THR A 50 -17.60 -25.26 0.54
C THR A 50 -17.01 -24.14 1.38
N ASN A 51 -15.87 -23.61 0.93
CA ASN A 51 -15.35 -22.36 1.43
C ASN A 51 -16.32 -21.29 0.91
N SER A 52 -17.42 -21.12 1.64
CA SER A 52 -18.09 -19.84 1.69
C SER A 52 -17.14 -18.92 2.45
N PHE A 53 -16.11 -18.44 1.77
CA PHE A 53 -15.37 -17.28 2.26
C PHE A 53 -16.37 -16.14 2.27
N ALA A 54 -17.00 -15.88 3.41
CA ALA A 54 -17.48 -14.55 3.67
C ALA A 54 -16.26 -13.64 3.47
N THR A 55 -16.32 -12.79 2.45
CA THR A 55 -15.38 -11.71 2.16
C THR A 55 -15.47 -10.73 3.31
N THR A 56 -14.88 -11.08 4.44
CA THR A 56 -14.64 -10.19 5.57
C THR A 56 -13.15 -9.93 5.66
N MET A 57 -12.76 -8.82 6.25
CA MET A 57 -11.40 -8.58 6.74
C MET A 57 -10.80 -9.89 7.30
N ARG A 58 -9.50 -10.11 7.07
CA ARG A 58 -8.81 -11.39 7.37
C ARG A 58 -8.92 -11.84 8.83
N VAL A 59 -9.22 -10.90 9.72
CA VAL A 59 -9.65 -11.17 11.10
C VAL A 59 -10.98 -10.44 11.33
N PRO A 60 -11.88 -10.94 12.21
CA PRO A 60 -13.10 -10.22 12.56
C PRO A 60 -12.77 -8.84 13.14
N TYR A 61 -13.62 -7.83 12.93
CA TYR A 61 -13.45 -6.53 13.57
C TYR A 61 -13.56 -6.61 15.10
N ALA A 62 -12.85 -5.73 15.81
CA ALA A 62 -13.01 -5.58 17.25
C ALA A 62 -14.46 -5.11 17.59
N PRO A 63 -14.94 -5.34 18.83
CA PRO A 63 -16.23 -4.82 19.27
C PRO A 63 -16.30 -3.30 19.08
N LYS A 64 -17.51 -2.79 18.81
CA LYS A 64 -17.75 -1.34 18.65
C LYS A 64 -17.69 -0.56 19.96
N GLU A 65 -17.87 -1.26 21.07
CA GLU A 65 -17.79 -0.75 22.43
C GLU A 65 -16.60 -1.40 23.15
N ALA A 66 -16.07 -0.73 24.17
CA ALA A 66 -14.90 -1.23 24.88
C ALA A 66 -15.23 -2.54 25.61
N PRO A 67 -14.48 -3.64 25.37
CA PRO A 67 -14.75 -4.91 26.04
C PRO A 67 -14.28 -4.93 27.51
N THR A 68 -13.43 -3.98 27.89
CA THR A 68 -12.93 -3.83 29.27
C THR A 68 -12.90 -2.35 29.68
N GLU A 69 -12.90 -2.09 30.98
CA GLU A 69 -12.82 -0.73 31.52
C GLU A 69 -11.48 -0.06 31.18
N GLU A 70 -10.40 -0.82 31.13
CA GLU A 70 -9.07 -0.32 30.74
C GLU A 70 -9.05 0.19 29.29
N ALA A 71 -9.85 -0.40 28.40
CA ALA A 71 -9.93 0.00 27.00
C ALA A 71 -10.88 1.19 26.77
N ARG A 72 -11.78 1.49 27.72
CA ARG A 72 -12.86 2.47 27.57
C ARG A 72 -12.35 3.85 27.16
N ALA A 73 -11.31 4.35 27.82
CA ALA A 73 -10.77 5.67 27.55
C ALA A 73 -10.22 5.82 26.11
N VAL A 74 -9.65 4.76 25.52
CA VAL A 74 -9.17 4.78 24.14
C VAL A 74 -10.35 4.78 23.17
N TYR A 75 -11.32 3.90 23.39
CA TYR A 75 -12.55 3.83 22.58
C TYR A 75 -13.26 5.18 22.53
N GLU A 76 -13.43 5.84 23.68
CA GLU A 76 -14.06 7.15 23.79
C GLU A 76 -13.28 8.23 23.03
N ARG A 77 -11.95 8.28 23.15
CA ARG A 77 -11.12 9.23 22.39
C ARG A 77 -11.25 9.05 20.87
N ILE A 78 -11.21 7.81 20.39
CA ILE A 78 -11.31 7.51 18.96
C ILE A 78 -12.72 7.84 18.45
N ALA A 79 -13.76 7.50 19.21
CA ALA A 79 -15.16 7.84 18.88
C ALA A 79 -15.39 9.35 18.84
N ALA A 80 -14.90 10.10 19.84
CA ALA A 80 -15.01 11.55 19.92
C ALA A 80 -14.39 12.24 18.69
N ARG A 81 -13.23 11.76 18.22
CA ARG A 81 -12.58 12.24 17.00
C ARG A 81 -13.41 12.00 15.72
N ARG A 82 -14.26 10.96 15.70
CA ARG A 82 -15.09 10.62 14.53
C ARG A 82 -16.44 11.33 14.52
N ASN A 83 -16.93 11.75 15.68
CA ASN A 83 -18.24 12.38 15.87
C ASN A 83 -18.52 13.49 14.83
N PRO A 84 -19.71 13.52 14.20
CA PRO A 84 -20.89 12.66 14.42
C PRO A 84 -20.86 11.31 13.67
N ARG A 85 -19.77 10.99 12.96
CA ARG A 85 -19.65 9.73 12.24
C ARG A 85 -19.27 8.59 13.19
N PRO A 86 -19.70 7.35 12.91
CA PRO A 86 -19.29 6.19 13.69
C PRO A 86 -17.81 5.85 13.47
N LEU A 87 -17.30 4.93 14.29
CA LEU A 87 -16.02 4.25 14.03
C LEU A 87 -16.03 3.63 12.63
N ILE A 88 -14.93 3.80 11.89
CA ILE A 88 -14.77 3.22 10.56
C ILE A 88 -14.09 1.84 10.64
N PRO A 89 -14.10 1.03 9.57
CA PRO A 89 -13.44 -0.27 9.55
C PRO A 89 -11.98 -0.25 10.04
N LEU A 90 -11.19 0.76 9.65
CA LEU A 90 -9.81 0.91 10.13
C LEU A 90 -9.73 1.12 11.65
N ASP A 91 -10.64 1.88 12.24
CA ASP A 91 -10.66 2.07 13.70
C ASP A 91 -10.92 0.72 14.39
N LEU A 92 -11.91 -0.02 13.93
CA LEU A 92 -12.27 -1.33 14.50
C LEU A 92 -11.20 -2.41 14.26
N ALA A 93 -10.45 -2.31 13.16
CA ALA A 93 -9.32 -3.20 12.89
C ALA A 93 -8.17 -2.94 13.88
N LEU A 94 -7.85 -1.68 14.15
CA LEU A 94 -6.78 -1.32 15.10
C LEU A 94 -7.16 -1.60 16.55
N LEU A 95 -8.44 -1.51 16.90
CA LEU A 95 -8.95 -1.71 18.27
C LEU A 95 -8.80 -3.15 18.80
N HIS A 96 -8.31 -4.10 18.00
CA HIS A 96 -7.72 -5.34 18.51
C HIS A 96 -6.62 -5.10 19.54
N ASN A 97 -5.93 -3.97 19.44
CA ASN A 97 -5.01 -3.48 20.45
C ASN A 97 -5.25 -1.98 20.69
N PRO A 98 -5.96 -1.60 21.77
CA PRO A 98 -6.27 -0.20 22.08
C PRO A 98 -5.02 0.70 22.17
N SER A 99 -3.90 0.21 22.70
CA SER A 99 -2.66 1.00 22.77
C SER A 99 -2.11 1.31 21.37
N VAL A 100 -2.16 0.34 20.45
CA VAL A 100 -1.78 0.56 19.04
C VAL A 100 -2.75 1.53 18.37
N ALA A 101 -4.07 1.37 18.59
CA ALA A 101 -5.08 2.24 18.02
C ALA A 101 -4.93 3.72 18.47
N ASP A 102 -4.60 3.94 19.74
CA ASP A 102 -4.40 5.28 20.30
C ASP A 102 -3.14 5.96 19.73
N GLY A 103 -2.02 5.22 19.69
CA GLY A 103 -0.77 5.71 19.08
C GLY A 103 -0.94 6.02 17.59
N TRP A 104 -1.60 5.13 16.85
CA TRP A 104 -1.95 5.33 15.44
C TRP A 104 -2.83 6.57 15.25
N SER A 105 -3.86 6.72 16.09
CA SER A 105 -4.77 7.86 16.07
C SER A 105 -4.03 9.19 16.27
N SER A 106 -3.09 9.22 17.21
CA SER A 106 -2.26 10.39 17.49
C SER A 106 -1.32 10.71 16.33
N PHE A 107 -0.54 9.74 15.87
CA PHE A 107 0.45 9.92 14.80
C PHE A 107 -0.20 10.34 13.48
N ILE A 108 -1.19 9.58 12.98
CA ILE A 108 -1.90 9.90 11.73
C ILE A 108 -2.78 11.16 11.89
N GLY A 109 -3.22 11.46 13.11
CA GLY A 109 -3.85 12.74 13.44
C GLY A 109 -2.91 13.91 13.17
N ALA A 110 -1.69 13.85 13.71
CA ALA A 110 -0.68 14.89 13.50
C ALA A 110 -0.31 15.07 12.01
N ILE A 111 -0.10 13.98 11.27
CA ILE A 111 0.21 14.02 9.82
C ILE A 111 -0.88 14.77 9.04
N ARG A 112 -2.16 14.57 9.39
CA ARG A 112 -3.26 15.20 8.64
C ARG A 112 -3.49 16.67 9.01
N THR A 113 -3.34 17.03 10.29
CA THR A 113 -3.84 18.32 10.79
C THR A 113 -2.81 19.21 11.46
N LYS A 114 -1.57 18.74 11.63
CA LYS A 114 -0.50 19.48 12.35
C LYS A 114 0.77 19.62 11.50
N THR A 115 0.63 19.69 10.19
CA THR A 115 1.73 19.94 9.25
C THR A 115 1.51 21.26 8.50
N SER A 116 2.59 21.82 7.95
CA SER A 116 2.61 23.00 7.08
C SER A 116 2.79 22.69 5.59
N VAL A 117 3.05 21.44 5.21
CA VAL A 117 3.00 21.03 3.79
C VAL A 117 1.59 21.33 3.22
N PRO A 118 1.47 22.01 2.07
CA PRO A 118 0.19 22.30 1.44
C PRO A 118 -0.65 21.05 1.21
N ASP A 119 -1.97 21.17 1.44
CA ASP A 119 -2.92 20.06 1.26
C ASP A 119 -2.87 19.49 -0.16
N THR A 120 -2.62 20.32 -1.18
CA THR A 120 -2.44 19.88 -2.57
C THR A 120 -1.35 18.81 -2.69
N TRP A 121 -0.17 19.03 -2.11
CA TRP A 121 0.96 18.09 -2.17
C TRP A 121 0.78 16.89 -1.25
N LYS A 122 0.21 17.14 -0.06
CA LYS A 122 -0.08 16.09 0.92
C LYS A 122 -1.07 15.08 0.33
N GLU A 123 -2.22 15.53 -0.17
CA GLU A 123 -3.26 14.64 -0.70
C GLU A 123 -2.86 14.01 -2.05
N LEU A 124 -2.05 14.69 -2.85
CA LEU A 124 -1.44 14.11 -4.05
C LEU A 124 -0.52 12.93 -3.70
N ALA A 125 0.38 13.11 -2.74
CA ALA A 125 1.27 12.06 -2.27
C ALA A 125 0.51 10.87 -1.66
N ILE A 126 -0.51 11.14 -0.83
CA ILE A 126 -1.34 10.08 -0.25
C ILE A 126 -2.06 9.28 -1.33
N SER A 127 -2.70 9.98 -2.27
CA SER A 127 -3.41 9.34 -3.38
C SER A 127 -2.46 8.49 -4.24
N ARG A 128 -1.22 8.95 -4.43
CA ARG A 128 -0.21 8.21 -5.16
C ARG A 128 0.25 6.96 -4.41
N VAL A 129 0.47 7.03 -3.09
CA VAL A 129 0.73 5.83 -2.26
C VAL A 129 -0.41 4.82 -2.40
N ALA A 130 -1.66 5.29 -2.32
CA ALA A 130 -2.83 4.44 -2.44
C ALA A 130 -2.87 3.72 -3.80
N ALA A 131 -2.65 4.45 -4.90
CA ALA A 131 -2.61 3.90 -6.26
C ALA A 131 -1.51 2.82 -6.41
N LEU A 132 -0.28 3.13 -5.98
CA LEU A 132 0.87 2.21 -6.07
C LEU A 132 0.66 0.92 -5.27
N ASN A 133 0.07 1.03 -4.08
CA ASN A 133 -0.10 -0.10 -3.16
C ASN A 133 -1.43 -0.84 -3.37
N GLY A 134 -2.30 -0.38 -4.28
CA GLY A 134 -3.63 -0.95 -4.46
C GLY A 134 -4.57 -0.72 -3.27
N ALA A 135 -4.34 0.33 -2.47
CA ALA A 135 -5.10 0.60 -1.26
C ALA A 135 -6.40 1.36 -1.57
N VAL A 136 -7.41 0.63 -2.02
CA VAL A 136 -8.72 1.16 -2.44
C VAL A 136 -9.42 1.94 -1.32
N HIS A 137 -9.34 1.47 -0.07
CA HIS A 137 -9.91 2.17 1.09
C HIS A 137 -9.30 3.57 1.30
N GLU A 138 -8.00 3.70 1.04
CA GLU A 138 -7.26 4.97 1.13
C GLU A 138 -7.60 5.88 -0.04
N TRP A 139 -7.58 5.34 -1.27
CA TRP A 139 -7.93 6.04 -2.50
C TRP A 139 -9.31 6.71 -2.42
N ASP A 140 -10.33 5.95 -2.00
CA ASP A 140 -11.73 6.39 -2.01
C ASP A 140 -12.01 7.63 -1.15
N VAL A 141 -11.11 7.91 -0.19
CA VAL A 141 -11.15 9.09 0.67
C VAL A 141 -10.22 10.17 0.12
N HIS A 142 -8.96 9.83 -0.11
CA HIS A 142 -7.91 10.82 -0.35
C HIS A 142 -7.91 11.38 -1.77
N ALA A 143 -8.35 10.62 -2.77
CA ALA A 143 -8.44 11.11 -4.13
C ALA A 143 -9.45 12.27 -4.28
N ALA A 144 -10.59 12.21 -3.59
CA ALA A 144 -11.56 13.31 -3.54
C ALA A 144 -11.02 14.52 -2.75
N LEU A 145 -10.20 14.28 -1.72
CA LEU A 145 -9.54 15.35 -0.97
C LEU A 145 -8.46 16.04 -1.81
N ALA A 146 -7.73 15.31 -2.64
CA ALA A 146 -6.74 15.87 -3.57
C ALA A 146 -7.42 16.83 -4.58
N VAL A 147 -8.53 16.40 -5.19
CA VAL A 147 -9.32 17.27 -6.08
C VAL A 147 -9.83 18.51 -5.34
N LYS A 148 -10.35 18.33 -4.12
CA LYS A 148 -10.80 19.45 -3.29
C LYS A 148 -9.66 20.42 -2.92
N ALA A 149 -8.45 19.90 -2.76
CA ALA A 149 -7.23 20.67 -2.48
C ALA A 149 -6.62 21.33 -3.73
N GLY A 150 -7.26 21.19 -4.90
CA GLY A 150 -6.88 21.87 -6.14
C GLY A 150 -6.07 21.04 -7.13
N VAL A 151 -5.82 19.75 -6.86
CA VAL A 151 -5.20 18.86 -7.85
C VAL A 151 -6.17 18.64 -9.01
N SER A 152 -5.69 18.82 -10.24
CA SER A 152 -6.54 18.66 -11.42
C SER A 152 -6.96 17.19 -11.62
N ARG A 153 -8.12 16.95 -12.24
CA ARG A 153 -8.54 15.59 -12.61
C ARG A 153 -7.59 14.96 -13.64
N ASP A 154 -6.97 15.76 -14.50
CA ASP A 154 -5.95 15.27 -15.41
C ASP A 154 -4.74 14.72 -14.64
N ALA A 155 -4.23 15.45 -13.65
CA ALA A 155 -3.17 14.97 -12.77
C ALA A 155 -3.61 13.73 -11.99
N MET A 156 -4.84 13.69 -11.46
CA MET A 156 -5.36 12.50 -10.76
C MET A 156 -5.47 11.27 -11.68
N SER A 157 -5.72 11.46 -12.97
CA SER A 157 -5.69 10.36 -13.96
C SER A 157 -4.27 9.81 -14.10
N VAL A 158 -3.26 10.68 -14.15
CA VAL A 158 -1.84 10.26 -14.15
C VAL A 158 -1.49 9.51 -12.86
N VAL A 159 -1.95 9.99 -11.71
CA VAL A 159 -1.74 9.35 -10.41
C VAL A 159 -2.31 7.93 -10.38
N LEU A 160 -3.48 7.70 -10.96
CA LEU A 160 -4.13 6.39 -10.97
C LEU A 160 -3.55 5.43 -12.01
N GLU A 161 -3.25 5.93 -13.22
CA GLU A 161 -2.94 5.09 -14.39
C GLU A 161 -1.45 4.78 -14.55
N THR A 162 -0.58 5.62 -13.97
CA THR A 162 0.88 5.43 -14.08
C THR A 162 1.33 4.33 -13.14
N THR A 163 2.05 3.32 -13.63
CA THR A 163 2.53 2.20 -12.78
C THR A 163 3.61 2.63 -11.81
N PHE A 164 4.80 2.98 -12.30
CA PHE A 164 5.93 3.47 -11.50
C PHE A 164 6.83 4.31 -12.39
N ILE A 165 7.14 5.54 -11.96
CA ILE A 165 7.94 6.47 -12.78
C ILE A 165 9.38 5.98 -12.95
N GLY A 166 9.94 5.24 -11.99
CA GLY A 166 11.29 4.69 -12.10
C GLY A 166 12.39 5.52 -11.44
N ARG A 167 13.62 4.99 -11.52
CA ARG A 167 14.86 5.58 -11.02
C ARG A 167 15.98 5.41 -12.04
N GLY A 168 16.95 6.32 -12.06
CA GLY A 168 18.11 6.26 -12.95
C GLY A 168 17.73 5.96 -14.40
N LYS A 169 18.25 4.84 -14.94
CA LYS A 169 18.01 4.40 -16.33
C LYS A 169 16.59 3.87 -16.57
N GLU A 170 15.88 3.44 -15.52
CA GLU A 170 14.49 2.94 -15.60
C GLU A 170 13.47 4.08 -15.53
N ARG A 171 13.93 5.31 -15.28
CA ARG A 171 13.07 6.48 -15.18
C ARG A 171 12.35 6.69 -16.51
N GLN A 172 11.03 6.66 -16.49
CA GLN A 172 10.18 6.96 -17.63
C GLN A 172 10.42 8.41 -18.06
N GLN A 173 11.08 8.59 -19.20
CA GLN A 173 11.43 9.92 -19.71
C GLN A 173 10.34 10.53 -20.59
N ASN A 174 9.56 9.70 -21.29
CA ASN A 174 8.50 10.12 -22.20
C ASN A 174 7.26 9.24 -22.03
N ALA A 175 6.53 9.44 -20.94
CA ALA A 175 5.16 8.98 -20.86
C ALA A 175 4.31 10.23 -21.05
N GLY A 176 3.65 10.40 -22.21
CA GLY A 176 2.82 11.59 -22.49
C GLY A 176 1.73 11.86 -21.45
N ALA A 177 1.47 10.93 -20.53
CA ALA A 177 0.70 11.16 -19.32
C ALA A 177 1.39 12.14 -18.34
N LEU A 178 2.69 12.04 -18.14
CA LEU A 178 3.47 12.90 -17.23
C LEU A 178 3.51 14.37 -17.68
N ASP A 179 3.32 14.65 -18.97
CA ASP A 179 3.24 16.01 -19.51
C ASP A 179 1.99 16.77 -19.04
N LYS A 180 1.02 16.06 -18.46
CA LYS A 180 -0.17 16.65 -17.83
C LYS A 180 0.09 17.16 -16.40
N LEU A 181 1.27 16.88 -15.84
CA LEU A 181 1.64 17.30 -14.50
C LEU A 181 2.43 18.62 -14.56
N SER A 182 2.22 19.49 -13.57
CA SER A 182 3.17 20.57 -13.30
C SER A 182 4.53 20.02 -12.87
N THR A 183 5.56 20.87 -12.91
CA THR A 183 6.90 20.51 -12.41
C THR A 183 6.85 20.07 -10.94
N GLU A 184 6.07 20.77 -10.11
CA GLU A 184 5.88 20.48 -8.69
C GLU A 184 5.11 19.18 -8.48
N GLU A 185 4.01 18.96 -9.20
CA GLU A 185 3.23 17.72 -9.15
C GLU A 185 4.11 16.52 -9.51
N ARG A 186 4.89 16.63 -10.59
CA ARG A 186 5.84 15.59 -11.00
C ARG A 186 6.90 15.34 -9.92
N GLY A 187 7.45 16.38 -9.31
CA GLY A 187 8.40 16.25 -8.20
C GLY A 187 7.82 15.47 -7.01
N VAL A 188 6.59 15.77 -6.61
CA VAL A 188 5.88 15.06 -5.53
C VAL A 188 5.61 13.60 -5.91
N LEU A 189 5.20 13.33 -7.15
CA LEU A 189 4.96 11.97 -7.64
C LEU A 189 6.25 11.14 -7.67
N GLU A 190 7.33 11.67 -8.25
CA GLU A 190 8.63 10.98 -8.30
C GLU A 190 9.15 10.69 -6.89
N TYR A 191 9.05 11.65 -5.97
CA TYR A 191 9.45 11.46 -4.58
C TYR A 191 8.62 10.35 -3.91
N THR A 192 7.30 10.39 -4.10
CA THR A 192 6.37 9.40 -3.52
C THR A 192 6.62 8.00 -4.07
N ASP A 193 6.81 7.87 -5.39
CA ASP A 193 7.12 6.61 -6.07
C ASP A 193 8.40 5.98 -5.50
N GLN A 194 9.46 6.79 -5.37
CA GLN A 194 10.77 6.34 -4.92
C GLN A 194 10.81 5.97 -3.43
N MET A 195 10.01 6.64 -2.59
CA MET A 195 9.81 6.26 -1.20
C MET A 195 8.96 4.99 -1.04
N THR A 196 7.98 4.79 -1.93
CA THR A 196 7.00 3.70 -1.81
C THR A 196 7.55 2.38 -2.36
N ILE A 197 8.15 2.43 -3.54
CA ILE A 197 8.77 1.30 -4.21
C ILE A 197 10.28 1.44 -3.99
N GLY A 198 10.91 0.43 -3.38
CA GLY A 198 12.37 0.34 -3.18
C GLY A 198 13.02 1.29 -2.16
N VAL A 199 12.28 2.27 -1.62
CA VAL A 199 12.67 3.11 -0.46
C VAL A 199 14.03 3.79 -0.64
N HIS A 200 14.29 4.29 -1.84
CA HIS A 200 15.50 5.02 -2.16
C HIS A 200 15.14 6.20 -3.04
N VAL A 201 15.35 7.41 -2.51
CA VAL A 201 15.11 8.67 -3.22
C VAL A 201 16.43 9.19 -3.76
N GLU A 202 16.48 9.46 -5.06
CA GLU A 202 17.63 10.08 -5.71
C GLU A 202 17.78 11.55 -5.29
N ASP A 203 19.01 12.01 -5.09
CA ASP A 203 19.31 13.38 -4.63
C ASP A 203 18.61 14.43 -5.50
N GLY A 204 18.64 14.26 -6.82
CA GLY A 204 17.99 15.18 -7.76
C GLY A 204 16.48 15.33 -7.56
N VAL A 205 15.79 14.30 -7.05
CA VAL A 205 14.35 14.37 -6.74
C VAL A 205 14.13 15.16 -5.45
N ALA A 206 14.96 14.93 -4.44
CA ALA A 206 14.90 15.70 -3.20
C ALA A 206 15.23 17.19 -3.44
N GLU A 207 16.24 17.48 -4.28
CA GLU A 207 16.60 18.85 -4.67
C GLU A 207 15.52 19.55 -5.51
N ALA A 208 14.77 18.80 -6.31
CA ALA A 208 13.63 19.34 -7.05
C ALA A 208 12.50 19.80 -6.11
N LEU A 209 12.23 19.06 -5.03
CA LEU A 209 11.24 19.47 -4.02
C LEU A 209 11.65 20.76 -3.31
N LYS A 210 12.94 20.95 -3.03
CA LYS A 210 13.49 22.16 -2.41
C LYS A 210 13.29 23.44 -3.21
N GLN A 211 12.93 23.34 -4.49
CA GLN A 211 12.62 24.50 -5.31
C GLN A 211 11.31 25.18 -4.89
N PHE A 212 10.42 24.46 -4.19
CA PHE A 212 9.10 24.97 -3.79
C PHE A 212 8.63 24.57 -2.39
N LEU A 213 9.39 23.73 -1.68
CA LEU A 213 9.16 23.37 -0.27
C LEU A 213 10.38 23.75 0.58
N ASP A 214 10.12 24.24 1.79
CA ASP A 214 11.18 24.41 2.79
C ASP A 214 11.56 23.07 3.46
N ASP A 215 12.65 23.06 4.22
CA ASP A 215 13.15 21.85 4.89
C ASP A 215 12.11 21.19 5.81
N LYS A 216 11.31 22.01 6.49
CA LYS A 216 10.27 21.52 7.40
C LYS A 216 9.17 20.81 6.60
N GLN A 217 8.72 21.41 5.50
CA GLN A 217 7.70 20.85 4.62
C GLN A 217 8.19 19.58 3.92
N ILE A 218 9.48 19.49 3.57
CA ILE A 218 10.07 18.26 3.05
C ILE A 218 9.97 17.15 4.09
N VAL A 219 10.40 17.39 5.34
CA VAL A 219 10.28 16.41 6.43
C VAL A 219 8.82 16.00 6.65
N GLU A 220 7.89 16.94 6.62
CA GLU A 220 6.45 16.67 6.75
C GLU A 220 5.89 15.86 5.58
N LEU A 221 6.32 16.13 4.34
CA LEU A 221 5.95 15.34 3.16
C LEU A 221 6.52 13.93 3.25
N THR A 222 7.80 13.77 3.64
CA THR A 222 8.43 12.47 3.90
C THR A 222 7.64 11.68 4.94
N ALA A 223 7.31 12.33 6.06
CA ALA A 223 6.53 11.72 7.13
C ALA A 223 5.13 11.32 6.65
N THR A 224 4.51 12.12 5.78
CA THR A 224 3.22 11.81 5.14
C THR A 224 3.34 10.55 4.28
N VAL A 225 4.29 10.51 3.36
CA VAL A 225 4.49 9.35 2.46
C VAL A 225 4.78 8.09 3.27
N ALA A 226 5.62 8.17 4.30
CA ALA A 226 5.92 7.05 5.18
C ALA A 226 4.68 6.58 5.99
N ALA A 227 3.91 7.53 6.54
CA ALA A 227 2.72 7.23 7.30
C ALA A 227 1.65 6.53 6.45
N TYR A 228 1.41 6.99 5.22
CA TYR A 228 0.43 6.35 4.35
C TYR A 228 0.94 5.06 3.72
N ASN A 229 2.26 4.90 3.60
CA ASN A 229 2.87 3.60 3.34
C ASN A 229 2.62 2.59 4.48
N CYS A 230 2.58 3.05 5.73
CA CYS A 230 2.14 2.23 6.87
C CYS A 230 0.64 1.91 6.81
N VAL A 231 -0.19 2.93 6.56
CA VAL A 231 -1.66 2.80 6.45
C VAL A 231 -2.05 1.83 5.34
N SER A 232 -1.61 2.05 4.11
CA SER A 232 -1.90 1.18 2.97
C SER A 232 -1.46 -0.27 3.20
N ARG A 233 -0.26 -0.51 3.76
CA ARG A 233 0.20 -1.86 4.11
C ARG A 233 -0.73 -2.54 5.13
N PHE A 234 -1.22 -1.81 6.13
CA PHE A 234 -2.18 -2.35 7.09
C PHE A 234 -3.54 -2.64 6.45
N LEU A 235 -4.08 -1.68 5.68
CA LEU A 235 -5.37 -1.79 5.00
C LEU A 235 -5.40 -2.98 4.04
N VAL A 236 -4.41 -3.08 3.15
CA VAL A 236 -4.35 -4.10 2.10
C VAL A 236 -4.04 -5.47 2.70
N ALA A 237 -3.11 -5.56 3.66
CA ALA A 237 -2.73 -6.84 4.25
C ALA A 237 -3.90 -7.51 4.99
N LEU A 238 -4.76 -6.73 5.65
CA LEU A 238 -5.91 -7.25 6.38
C LEU A 238 -7.22 -7.23 5.56
N ASP A 239 -7.24 -6.62 4.38
CA ASP A 239 -8.47 -6.36 3.61
C ASP A 239 -9.50 -5.54 4.43
N VAL A 240 -9.02 -4.46 5.05
CA VAL A 240 -9.85 -3.57 5.87
C VAL A 240 -10.93 -2.93 5.01
N GLY A 241 -12.18 -3.07 5.43
CA GLY A 241 -13.36 -2.62 4.69
C GLY A 241 -13.66 -3.46 3.45
N GLU A 242 -13.07 -4.66 3.32
CA GLU A 242 -13.37 -5.63 2.26
C GLU A 242 -13.16 -5.02 0.87
N CYS A 243 -12.06 -4.29 0.72
CA CYS A 243 -11.79 -3.41 -0.41
C CYS A 243 -10.86 -4.03 -1.47
N ASN A 244 -10.09 -5.07 -1.15
CA ASN A 244 -9.06 -5.60 -2.04
C ASN A 244 -9.59 -6.16 -3.37
N GLY A 245 -10.84 -6.65 -3.39
CA GLY A 245 -11.50 -7.14 -4.60
C GLY A 245 -12.22 -6.06 -5.41
N ARG A 246 -12.21 -4.81 -4.94
CA ARG A 246 -12.98 -3.70 -5.53
C ARG A 246 -12.07 -2.78 -6.32
N GLY A 247 -12.58 -2.25 -7.43
CA GLY A 247 -11.87 -1.19 -8.17
C GLY A 247 -11.84 0.12 -7.37
N MET A 248 -10.74 0.86 -7.50
CA MET A 248 -10.67 2.26 -7.07
C MET A 248 -11.73 3.09 -7.81
N LYS A 249 -12.33 4.08 -7.13
CA LYS A 249 -13.21 5.05 -7.79
C LYS A 249 -12.50 5.67 -8.98
N LYS A 250 -13.22 5.79 -10.09
CA LYS A 250 -12.68 6.44 -11.27
C LYS A 250 -12.53 7.94 -11.05
N VAL A 251 -11.61 8.55 -11.78
CA VAL A 251 -11.31 9.97 -11.64
C VAL A 251 -12.50 10.86 -12.02
N GLU A 252 -13.37 10.43 -12.93
CA GLU A 252 -14.62 11.14 -13.24
C GLU A 252 -15.60 11.21 -12.05
N ASP A 253 -15.51 10.27 -11.10
CA ASP A 253 -16.42 10.13 -9.96
C ASP A 253 -15.90 10.77 -8.66
N LEU A 254 -14.71 11.38 -8.69
CA LEU A 254 -14.06 12.03 -7.53
C LEU A 254 -14.71 13.36 -7.13
#